data_AF-A0AAV4AEN5-F1
#
_entry.id   AF-A0AAV4AEN5-F1
#
_cell.length_a   1.000
_cell.length_b   1.000
_cell.length_c   1.000
_cell.angle_alpha   90.00
_cell.angle_beta   90.00
_cell.angle_gamma   90.00
#
_symmetry.space_group_name_H-M   'P 1'
#
loop_
_entity.id
_entity.type
_entity.pdbx_description
1 polymer ?
#
loop_
_entity_poly.entity_id
_entity_poly.type
_entity_poly.pdbx_seq_one_letter_code
_entity_poly.pdbx_strand_id
1 'polypeptide(L)'
;MWIKLCRKWRTPFAFLAISIVCLYFSIAAFLVSCKFRDKNLPKDVITKNSWQNQRSLQVLPSLRKNKDDKNKPVLSANGQEGRKENELGPRVTITLDQFRKGHKTGNPIIDTYGLPGHELTAGGVGRGVVQTQADAAEIDAIMAEYKVNTLISDLIPLNRVIPDSRIHG
;
A
#
# COMPACT_ATOMS: atom_id res chain seq x y z
N MET A 1 36.69 68.57 -9.94
CA MET A 1 37.15 67.19 -10.25
C MET A 1 36.30 66.08 -9.61
N TRP A 2 35.59 66.34 -8.50
CA TRP A 2 34.76 65.36 -7.78
C TRP A 2 33.48 64.87 -8.51
N ILE A 3 32.86 65.71 -9.34
CA ILE A 3 31.58 65.38 -10.03
C ILE A 3 31.74 64.25 -11.06
N LYS A 4 32.93 64.08 -11.65
CA LYS A 4 33.20 63.00 -12.62
C LYS A 4 33.42 61.64 -11.95
N LEU A 5 33.82 61.61 -10.67
CA LEU A 5 34.05 60.37 -9.93
C LEU A 5 32.71 59.72 -9.53
N CYS A 6 31.72 60.52 -9.10
CA CYS A 6 30.41 60.01 -8.69
C CYS A 6 29.59 59.37 -9.83
N ARG A 7 29.83 59.74 -11.09
CA ARG A 7 29.14 59.12 -12.25
C ARG A 7 29.64 57.71 -12.55
N LYS A 8 30.92 57.40 -12.25
CA LYS A 8 31.54 56.10 -12.57
C LYS A 8 31.07 54.98 -11.64
N TRP A 9 30.64 55.31 -10.42
CA TRP A 9 30.14 54.34 -9.45
C TRP A 9 28.62 54.18 -9.47
N ARG A 10 27.89 55.04 -10.19
CA ARG A 10 26.43 55.03 -10.19
C ARG A 10 25.83 53.79 -10.88
N THR A 11 26.54 53.23 -11.86
CA THR A 11 26.13 52.01 -12.58
C THR A 11 26.27 50.74 -11.74
N PRO A 12 27.40 50.44 -11.05
CA PRO A 12 27.49 49.23 -10.23
C PRO A 12 26.53 49.26 -9.03
N PHE A 13 26.26 50.42 -8.43
CA PHE A 13 25.26 50.51 -7.36
C PHE A 13 23.83 50.23 -7.86
N ALA A 14 23.49 50.64 -9.08
CA ALA A 14 22.20 50.31 -9.68
C ALA A 14 22.06 48.79 -9.94
N PHE A 15 23.10 48.15 -10.46
CA PHE A 15 23.11 46.68 -10.65
C PHE A 15 23.00 45.93 -9.32
N LEU A 16 23.72 46.39 -8.29
CA LEU A 16 23.65 45.80 -6.95
C LEU A 16 22.22 45.92 -6.38
N ALA A 17 21.59 47.10 -6.48
CA ALA A 17 20.22 47.31 -6.03
C ALA A 17 19.22 46.40 -6.76
N ILE A 18 19.34 46.25 -8.09
CA ILE A 18 18.48 45.36 -8.88
C ILE A 18 18.66 43.90 -8.44
N SER A 19 19.90 43.45 -8.22
CA SER A 19 20.18 42.08 -7.79
C SER A 19 19.57 41.76 -6.41
N ILE A 20 19.61 42.71 -5.47
CA ILE A 20 19.00 42.58 -4.14
C ILE A 20 17.48 42.47 -4.26
N VAL A 21 16.85 43.29 -5.11
CA VAL A 21 15.39 43.23 -5.34
C VAL A 21 14.98 41.89 -5.95
N CYS A 22 15.74 41.38 -6.93
CA CYS A 22 15.47 40.06 -7.53
C CYS A 22 15.63 38.91 -6.52
N LEU A 23 16.65 38.97 -5.67
CA LEU A 23 16.89 37.96 -4.64
C LEU A 23 15.78 37.99 -3.58
N TYR A 24 15.34 39.17 -3.16
CA TYR A 24 14.21 39.33 -2.25
C TYR A 24 12.92 38.75 -2.84
N PHE A 25 12.64 39.02 -4.12
CA PHE A 25 11.46 38.46 -4.80
C PHE A 25 11.51 36.94 -4.88
N SER A 26 12.69 36.36 -5.14
CA SER A 26 12.89 34.91 -5.20
C SER A 26 12.65 34.25 -3.83
N ILE A 27 13.15 34.86 -2.75
CA ILE A 27 12.89 34.39 -1.38
C ILE A 27 11.41 34.51 -1.03
N ALA A 28 10.76 35.62 -1.36
CA ALA A 28 9.33 35.80 -1.12
C ALA A 28 8.48 34.75 -1.85
N ALA A 29 8.78 34.47 -3.12
CA ALA A 29 8.12 33.42 -3.90
C ALA A 29 8.35 32.03 -3.31
N PHE A 30 9.57 31.75 -2.82
CA PHE A 30 9.89 30.50 -2.14
C PHE A 30 9.11 30.34 -0.82
N LEU A 31 9.01 31.40 0.00
CA LEU A 31 8.25 31.39 1.26
C LEU A 31 6.74 31.23 1.03
N VAL A 32 6.19 31.87 -0.01
CA VAL A 32 4.79 31.67 -0.41
C VAL A 32 4.56 30.23 -0.84
N SER A 33 5.48 29.65 -1.63
CA SER A 33 5.41 28.25 -2.07
C SER A 33 5.50 27.27 -0.89
N CYS A 34 6.37 27.54 0.10
CA CYS A 34 6.48 26.74 1.31
C CYS A 34 5.21 26.83 2.17
N LYS A 35 4.65 28.03 2.37
CA LYS A 35 3.39 28.20 3.12
C LYS A 35 2.18 27.60 2.41
N PHE A 36 2.18 27.53 1.08
CA PHE A 36 1.12 26.87 0.32
C PHE A 36 1.22 25.34 0.45
N ARG A 37 2.44 24.81 0.63
CA ARG A 37 2.69 23.38 0.85
C ARG A 37 2.23 22.91 2.23
N ASP A 38 2.36 23.73 3.27
CA ASP A 38 1.91 23.37 4.63
C ASP A 38 0.38 23.40 4.84
N LYS A 39 -0.37 24.15 4.02
CA LYS A 39 -1.84 24.21 4.14
C LYS A 39 -2.58 23.02 3.54
N ASN A 40 -1.88 22.18 2.77
CA ASN A 40 -2.41 20.93 2.22
C ASN A 40 -1.95 19.68 2.99
N LEU A 41 -1.30 19.84 4.14
CA LEU A 41 -1.09 18.73 5.08
C LEU A 41 -2.32 18.62 6.01
N PRO A 42 -3.09 17.54 5.97
CA PRO A 42 -4.08 17.28 7.01
C PRO A 42 -3.32 17.14 8.34
N LYS A 43 -3.58 18.05 9.27
CA LYS A 43 -3.15 17.98 10.67
C LYS A 43 -4.03 16.98 11.41
N ASP A 44 -3.97 15.71 11.01
CA ASP A 44 -4.46 14.61 11.82
C ASP A 44 -3.55 13.41 11.54
N VAL A 45 -3.34 12.58 12.55
CA VAL A 45 -2.55 11.33 12.49
C VAL A 45 -1.03 11.48 12.70
N ILE A 46 -0.60 12.24 13.72
CA ILE A 46 0.53 11.78 14.54
C ILE A 46 0.14 11.97 16.01
N THR A 47 -0.63 11.01 16.53
CA THR A 47 -0.55 10.49 17.90
C THR A 47 -1.75 9.58 18.12
N LYS A 48 -1.52 8.27 17.97
CA LYS A 48 -1.98 7.19 18.85
C LYS A 48 -1.96 5.88 18.08
N ASN A 49 -1.01 5.04 18.49
CA ASN A 49 -1.07 3.59 18.51
C ASN A 49 -2.52 3.09 18.45
N SER A 50 -2.90 2.44 17.35
CA SER A 50 -4.06 1.55 17.31
C SER A 50 -4.02 0.74 16.03
N TRP A 51 -3.93 -0.58 16.20
CA TRP A 51 -4.03 -1.63 15.21
C TRP A 51 -5.43 -1.69 14.53
N GLN A 52 -5.95 -0.57 14.02
CA GLN A 52 -7.34 -0.50 13.53
C GLN A 52 -7.55 0.36 12.28
N ASN A 53 -6.54 0.63 11.46
CA ASN A 53 -6.82 1.26 10.16
C ASN A 53 -7.20 0.20 9.13
N GLN A 54 -8.48 -0.19 9.16
CA GLN A 54 -9.19 -0.81 8.05
C GLN A 54 -9.07 0.12 6.83
N ARG A 55 -7.99 -0.04 6.05
CA ARG A 55 -7.85 0.64 4.76
C ARG A 55 -8.95 0.11 3.85
N SER A 56 -9.83 1.02 3.45
CA SER A 56 -10.97 0.76 2.57
C SER A 56 -10.47 0.36 1.19
N LEU A 57 -10.34 -0.95 0.97
CA LEU A 57 -10.19 -1.55 -0.34
C LEU A 57 -11.46 -1.28 -1.15
N GLN A 58 -11.36 -0.45 -2.19
CA GLN A 58 -12.42 -0.38 -3.20
C GLN A 58 -12.24 -1.56 -4.16
N VAL A 59 -12.94 -2.65 -3.88
CA VAL A 59 -13.14 -3.73 -4.84
C VAL A 59 -14.16 -3.24 -5.86
N LEU A 60 -13.78 -3.12 -7.14
CA LEU A 60 -14.72 -2.76 -8.20
C LEU A 60 -15.86 -3.79 -8.26
N PRO A 61 -17.14 -3.38 -8.12
CA PRO A 61 -18.26 -4.31 -8.16
C PRO A 61 -18.61 -4.62 -9.63
N SER A 62 -18.38 -5.86 -10.05
CA SER A 62 -19.06 -6.40 -11.24
C SER A 62 -20.44 -6.90 -10.84
N LEU A 63 -21.47 -6.30 -11.45
CA LEU A 63 -22.89 -6.65 -11.37
C LEU A 63 -23.17 -8.17 -11.35
N ARG A 64 -23.70 -8.67 -10.22
CA ARG A 64 -24.61 -9.84 -10.23
C ARG A 64 -25.47 -9.91 -8.96
N LYS A 65 -26.79 -9.97 -9.16
CA LYS A 65 -27.81 -10.21 -8.13
C LYS A 65 -27.69 -11.66 -7.61
N ASN A 66 -27.73 -11.88 -6.30
CA ASN A 66 -28.84 -12.60 -5.66
C ASN A 66 -28.73 -12.70 -4.12
N LYS A 67 -29.93 -12.73 -3.56
CA LYS A 67 -30.46 -13.07 -2.22
C LYS A 67 -29.61 -13.88 -1.24
N ASP A 68 -29.84 -13.50 0.03
CA ASP A 68 -29.96 -14.32 1.24
C ASP A 68 -28.79 -15.27 1.59
N ASP A 69 -28.03 -14.94 2.64
CA ASP A 69 -28.11 -15.74 3.88
C ASP A 69 -27.30 -15.18 5.05
N LYS A 70 -27.91 -15.31 6.22
CA LYS A 70 -27.37 -15.01 7.54
C LYS A 70 -26.43 -16.15 7.94
N ASN A 71 -25.20 -15.83 8.34
CA ASN A 71 -24.48 -16.39 9.51
C ASN A 71 -23.01 -15.96 9.48
N LYS A 72 -22.63 -15.10 10.44
CA LYS A 72 -21.23 -14.76 10.75
C LYS A 72 -20.74 -15.66 11.88
N PRO A 73 -19.53 -16.25 11.79
CA PRO A 73 -18.74 -16.50 12.98
C PRO A 73 -17.63 -15.44 13.11
N VAL A 74 -17.45 -15.06 14.37
CA VAL A 74 -16.57 -14.03 14.91
C VAL A 74 -15.09 -14.40 14.65
N LEU A 75 -14.31 -13.43 14.16
CA LEU A 75 -12.85 -13.48 14.19
C LEU A 75 -12.37 -13.32 15.63
N SER A 76 -11.65 -14.31 16.15
CA SER A 76 -10.73 -14.11 17.26
C SER A 76 -9.30 -14.11 16.74
N ALA A 77 -8.76 -12.91 16.63
CA ALA A 77 -7.32 -12.68 16.65
C ALA A 77 -6.81 -12.98 18.06
N ASN A 78 -5.74 -13.75 18.19
CA ASN A 78 -4.75 -13.54 19.23
C ASN A 78 -3.42 -14.10 18.73
N GLY A 79 -2.42 -13.22 18.73
CA GLY A 79 -1.06 -13.52 18.31
C GLY A 79 -0.41 -14.58 19.20
N GLN A 80 0.60 -15.23 18.66
CA GLN A 80 1.58 -15.94 19.45
C GLN A 80 2.97 -15.46 19.10
N GLU A 81 3.52 -14.72 20.07
CA GLU A 81 4.94 -14.63 20.36
C GLU A 81 5.58 -16.03 20.43
N GLY A 82 6.83 -16.09 19.97
CA GLY A 82 7.86 -17.11 20.16
C GLY A 82 7.44 -18.47 20.73
N ARG A 83 7.33 -19.48 19.87
CA ARG A 83 7.25 -20.88 20.30
C ARG A 83 8.53 -21.63 19.92
N LYS A 84 9.21 -22.11 20.97
CA LYS A 84 10.40 -22.97 20.94
C LYS A 84 10.15 -24.23 20.10
N GLU A 85 11.14 -24.63 19.31
CA GLU A 85 11.09 -25.67 18.25
C GLU A 85 10.90 -27.13 18.70
N ASN A 86 10.52 -27.42 19.95
CA ASN A 86 10.47 -28.79 20.47
C ASN A 86 9.05 -29.26 20.78
N GLU A 87 8.19 -29.41 19.76
CA GLU A 87 6.95 -30.19 19.82
C GLU A 87 6.36 -30.33 18.40
N LEU A 88 7.10 -31.01 17.50
CA LEU A 88 6.51 -31.53 16.27
C LEU A 88 5.52 -32.64 16.68
N GLY A 89 4.24 -32.27 16.79
CA GLY A 89 3.15 -33.23 16.95
C GLY A 89 3.19 -34.33 15.87
N PRO A 90 2.44 -35.43 16.06
CA PRO A 90 2.47 -36.54 15.11
C PRO A 90 2.22 -36.02 13.69
N ARG A 91 3.16 -36.30 12.77
CA ARG A 91 3.04 -35.92 11.35
C ARG A 91 1.85 -36.66 10.75
N VAL A 92 0.68 -36.02 10.79
CA VAL A 92 -0.56 -36.58 10.26
C VAL A 92 -0.44 -36.67 8.76
N THR A 93 -0.23 -37.88 8.25
CA THR A 93 -0.21 -38.15 6.80
C THR A 93 -1.61 -38.59 6.42
N ILE A 94 -2.38 -37.72 5.77
CA ILE A 94 -3.69 -38.10 5.21
C ILE A 94 -3.53 -38.56 3.76
N THR A 95 -4.32 -39.56 3.39
CA THR A 95 -4.43 -40.02 2.00
C THR A 95 -5.35 -39.09 1.20
N LEU A 96 -5.22 -39.10 -0.13
CA LEU A 96 -6.07 -38.30 -1.02
C LEU A 96 -7.56 -38.62 -0.83
N ASP A 97 -7.91 -39.88 -0.60
CA ASP A 97 -9.30 -40.29 -0.39
C ASP A 97 -9.85 -39.79 0.96
N GLN A 98 -9.01 -39.68 1.98
CA GLN A 98 -9.39 -39.03 3.24
C GLN A 98 -9.59 -37.53 3.05
N PHE A 99 -8.71 -36.86 2.30
CA PHE A 99 -8.90 -35.45 1.98
C PHE A 99 -10.21 -35.20 1.22
N ARG A 100 -10.51 -36.02 0.22
CA ARG A 100 -11.78 -35.97 -0.53
C ARG A 100 -13.02 -36.21 0.33
N LYS A 101 -12.88 -36.97 1.43
CA LYS A 101 -13.93 -37.18 2.44
C LYS A 101 -14.03 -36.04 3.46
N GLY A 102 -13.22 -34.99 3.33
CA GLY A 102 -13.27 -33.79 4.18
C GLY A 102 -12.30 -33.80 5.35
N HIS A 103 -11.34 -34.73 5.41
CA HIS A 103 -10.29 -34.69 6.42
C HIS A 103 -9.30 -33.55 6.16
N LYS A 104 -8.97 -32.79 7.21
CA LYS A 104 -8.01 -31.69 7.13
C LYS A 104 -6.57 -32.22 7.07
N THR A 105 -5.76 -31.60 6.22
CA THR A 105 -4.32 -31.88 6.07
C THR A 105 -3.50 -31.28 7.22
N GLY A 106 -4.04 -30.29 7.93
CA GLY A 106 -3.29 -29.49 8.89
C GLY A 106 -2.51 -28.34 8.24
N ASN A 107 -2.49 -28.26 6.90
CA ASN A 107 -2.01 -27.09 6.18
C ASN A 107 -3.21 -26.19 5.83
N PRO A 108 -3.33 -25.01 6.48
CA PRO A 108 -4.46 -24.12 6.25
C PRO A 108 -4.58 -23.66 4.79
N ILE A 109 -3.47 -23.56 4.05
CA ILE A 109 -3.48 -23.15 2.64
C ILE A 109 -4.27 -24.14 1.79
N ILE A 110 -4.07 -25.44 2.04
CA ILE A 110 -4.73 -26.53 1.31
C ILE A 110 -6.17 -26.69 1.81
N ASP A 111 -6.35 -26.68 3.13
CA ASP A 111 -7.64 -26.95 3.78
C ASP A 111 -8.70 -25.86 3.52
N THR A 112 -8.26 -24.65 3.17
CA THR A 112 -9.14 -23.51 2.88
C THR A 112 -9.13 -23.11 1.41
N TYR A 113 -8.42 -23.85 0.55
CA TYR A 113 -8.38 -23.56 -0.88
C TYR A 113 -9.78 -23.73 -1.51
N GLY A 114 -10.21 -22.76 -2.32
CA GLY A 114 -11.48 -22.85 -3.05
C GLY A 114 -12.74 -22.68 -2.19
N LEU A 115 -12.63 -22.27 -0.93
CA LEU A 115 -13.80 -22.01 -0.10
C LEU A 115 -14.63 -20.83 -0.66
N PRO A 116 -15.97 -20.84 -0.46
CA PRO A 116 -16.83 -19.73 -0.84
C PRO A 116 -16.33 -18.40 -0.26
N GLY A 117 -16.34 -17.34 -1.06
CA GLY A 117 -15.85 -16.01 -0.67
C GLY A 117 -14.38 -15.74 -1.00
N HIS A 118 -13.56 -16.75 -1.30
CA HIS A 118 -12.19 -16.53 -1.80
C HIS A 118 -12.17 -15.77 -3.13
N GLU A 119 -13.21 -15.90 -3.93
CA GLU A 119 -13.40 -15.10 -5.15
C GLU A 119 -13.48 -13.60 -4.88
N LEU A 120 -13.91 -13.18 -3.68
CA LEU A 120 -14.07 -11.78 -3.28
C LEU A 120 -12.81 -11.17 -2.66
N THR A 121 -11.76 -11.97 -2.45
CA THR A 121 -10.48 -11.52 -1.90
C THR A 121 -9.66 -10.72 -2.94
N ALA A 122 -8.65 -9.98 -2.46
CA ALA A 122 -7.69 -9.29 -3.30
C ALA A 122 -6.97 -10.30 -4.22
N GLY A 123 -6.92 -10.05 -5.53
CA GLY A 123 -6.35 -11.01 -6.48
C GLY A 123 -7.23 -12.23 -6.77
N GLY A 124 -8.38 -12.37 -6.09
CA GLY A 124 -9.32 -13.46 -6.32
C GLY A 124 -9.87 -13.44 -7.75
N VAL A 125 -9.97 -14.63 -8.34
CA VAL A 125 -10.39 -14.86 -9.74
C VAL A 125 -9.46 -14.18 -10.75
N GLY A 126 -8.20 -13.90 -10.37
CA GLY A 126 -7.24 -13.20 -11.24
C GLY A 126 -7.50 -11.69 -11.40
N ARG A 127 -8.31 -11.08 -10.53
CA ARG A 127 -8.56 -9.63 -10.57
C ARG A 127 -7.31 -8.82 -10.22
N GLY A 128 -7.11 -7.71 -10.91
CA GLY A 128 -6.05 -6.75 -10.58
C GLY A 128 -6.26 -6.13 -9.19
N VAL A 129 -5.17 -5.91 -8.46
CA VAL A 129 -5.17 -5.24 -7.15
C VAL A 129 -4.46 -3.90 -7.31
N VAL A 130 -5.12 -2.82 -6.91
CA VAL A 130 -4.59 -1.46 -6.96
C VAL A 130 -4.61 -0.88 -5.57
N GLN A 131 -3.48 -0.33 -5.13
CA GLN A 131 -3.36 0.34 -3.84
C GLN A 131 -3.38 1.85 -4.06
N THR A 132 -4.36 2.54 -3.48
CA THR A 132 -4.61 3.98 -3.69
C THR A 132 -3.81 4.89 -2.76
N GLN A 133 -3.22 4.35 -1.70
CA GLN A 133 -2.54 5.10 -0.64
C GLN A 133 -1.11 4.58 -0.38
N ALA A 134 -0.49 3.90 -1.34
CA ALA A 134 0.89 3.49 -1.19
C ALA A 134 1.82 4.69 -1.35
N ASP A 135 2.84 4.77 -0.50
CA ASP A 135 3.86 5.79 -0.63
C ASP A 135 4.70 5.48 -1.88
N ALA A 136 4.74 6.43 -2.83
CA ALA A 136 5.35 6.19 -4.14
C ALA A 136 6.85 5.83 -4.01
N ALA A 137 7.54 6.43 -3.03
CA ALA A 137 8.95 6.15 -2.77
C ALA A 137 9.19 4.71 -2.29
N GLU A 138 8.26 4.14 -1.52
CA GLU A 138 8.35 2.76 -1.04
C GLU A 138 8.14 1.77 -2.19
N ILE A 139 7.14 2.04 -3.05
CA ILE A 139 6.92 1.24 -4.27
C ILE A 139 8.16 1.28 -5.16
N ASP A 140 8.73 2.46 -5.39
CA ASP A 140 9.90 2.61 -6.26
C ASP A 140 11.10 1.83 -5.74
N ALA A 141 11.35 1.84 -4.43
CA ALA A 141 12.41 1.05 -3.80
C ALA A 141 12.20 -0.46 -3.99
N ILE A 142 10.98 -0.94 -3.73
CA ILE A 142 10.63 -2.36 -3.87
C ILE A 142 10.69 -2.82 -5.32
N MET A 143 10.19 -2.00 -6.25
CA MET A 143 10.27 -2.27 -7.67
C MET A 143 11.71 -2.24 -8.17
N ALA A 144 12.59 -1.43 -7.58
CA ALA A 144 14.01 -1.44 -7.90
C ALA A 144 14.69 -2.73 -7.45
N GLU A 145 14.36 -3.23 -6.26
CA GLU A 145 14.96 -4.43 -5.66
C GLU A 145 14.41 -5.73 -6.26
N TYR A 146 13.09 -5.93 -6.19
CA TYR A 146 12.45 -7.21 -6.50
C TYR A 146 11.93 -7.30 -7.94
N LYS A 147 11.85 -6.17 -8.65
CA LYS A 147 11.22 -6.06 -9.99
C LYS A 147 9.74 -6.47 -10.02
N VAL A 148 9.14 -6.67 -8.86
CA VAL A 148 7.72 -7.01 -8.65
C VAL A 148 7.22 -6.24 -7.44
N ASN A 149 5.92 -5.93 -7.43
CA ASN A 149 5.30 -5.22 -6.33
C ASN A 149 4.96 -6.20 -5.20
N THR A 150 5.93 -6.41 -4.29
CA THR A 150 5.77 -7.32 -3.16
C THR A 150 4.71 -6.82 -2.18
N LEU A 151 4.53 -5.51 -2.00
CA LEU A 151 3.47 -4.94 -1.17
C LEU A 151 2.08 -5.41 -1.61
N ILE A 152 1.83 -5.43 -2.92
CA ILE A 152 0.58 -5.95 -3.46
C ILE A 152 0.50 -7.47 -3.31
N SER A 153 1.62 -8.17 -3.53
CA SER A 153 1.69 -9.63 -3.39
C SER A 153 1.33 -10.09 -1.97
N ASP A 154 1.78 -9.36 -0.94
CA ASP A 154 1.54 -9.69 0.47
C ASP A 154 0.07 -9.54 0.87
N LEU A 155 -0.68 -8.68 0.15
CA LEU A 155 -2.12 -8.52 0.35
C LEU A 155 -2.93 -9.63 -0.31
N ILE A 156 -2.36 -10.35 -1.27
CA ILE A 156 -3.03 -11.41 -2.01
C ILE A 156 -2.89 -12.71 -1.23
N PRO A 157 -3.99 -13.38 -0.86
CA PRO A 157 -3.92 -14.61 -0.10
C PRO A 157 -3.25 -15.72 -0.92
N LEU A 158 -2.43 -16.53 -0.24
CA LEU A 158 -1.65 -17.62 -0.87
C LEU A 158 -2.54 -18.70 -1.49
N ASN A 159 -3.76 -18.87 -0.96
CA ASN A 159 -4.76 -19.84 -1.42
C ASN A 159 -5.84 -19.19 -2.33
N ARG A 160 -5.48 -18.15 -3.10
CA ARG A 160 -6.42 -17.50 -4.04
C ARG A 160 -6.92 -18.47 -5.11
N VAL A 161 -8.17 -18.27 -5.52
CA VAL A 161 -8.78 -19.01 -6.62
C VAL A 161 -8.47 -18.30 -7.94
N ILE A 162 -8.08 -19.06 -8.96
CA ILE A 162 -7.85 -18.58 -10.33
C ILE A 162 -8.71 -19.43 -11.27
N PRO A 163 -9.49 -18.82 -12.18
CA PRO A 163 -10.30 -19.56 -13.13
C PRO A 163 -9.41 -20.33 -14.11
N ASP A 164 -9.87 -21.52 -14.50
CA ASP A 164 -9.21 -22.30 -15.53
C ASP A 164 -9.45 -21.67 -16.90
N SER A 165 -8.39 -21.17 -17.53
CA SER A 165 -8.44 -20.54 -18.85
C SER A 165 -8.07 -21.49 -19.99
N ARG A 166 -7.88 -22.78 -19.70
CA ARG A 166 -7.57 -23.80 -20.72
C ARG A 166 -8.76 -23.99 -21.66
N ILE A 167 -8.46 -24.23 -22.94
CA ILE A 167 -9.48 -24.53 -23.96
C ILE A 167 -10.15 -25.86 -23.59
N HIS A 168 -11.48 -25.90 -23.62
CA HIS A 168 -12.22 -27.14 -23.46
C HIS A 168 -11.92 -28.08 -24.64
N GLY A 169 -11.40 -29.27 -24.32
CA GLY A 169 -11.22 -30.38 -25.26
C GLY A 169 -12.48 -31.22 -25.36
#